data_AF-A0A536AFV3-F1
#
_entry.id   AF-A0A536AFV3-F1
#
_cell.length_a   1.000
_cell.length_b   1.000
_cell.length_c   1.000
_cell.angle_alpha   90.00
_cell.angle_beta   90.00
_cell.angle_gamma   90.00
#
_symmetry.space_group_name_H-M   'P 1'
#
loop_
_entity.id
_entity.type
_entity.pdbx_description
1 polymer ?
#
loop_
_entity_poly.entity_id
_entity_poly.type
_entity_poly.pdbx_seq_one_letter_code
_entity_poly.pdbx_strand_id
1 'polypeptide(L)'
;MQAARETLASFGDGAVPVHGRFAELHEIALEHGFVPADMVLFDFGISSTQVDDPDRGFSFRADGPLDMRMDPTSRLTAPGVVNDSDVVELERIIREYGEERWARRIAQFIVARRPLRTTRDLAAAVEAAIPRQAWPRDIHVATRTFQAVRIAVNDELGEIETGLRAALTTLKPGGRMATISFHSLEDRLVK
;
A
#
# COMPACT_ATOMS: atom_id res chain seq x y z
N MET A 1 5.30 -13.71 -6.61
CA MET A 1 6.32 -14.79 -6.61
C MET A 1 6.69 -15.28 -8.01
N GLN A 2 5.75 -15.68 -8.86
CA GLN A 2 6.07 -16.21 -10.19
C GLN A 2 6.90 -15.24 -11.05
N ALA A 3 6.45 -14.00 -11.20
CA ALA A 3 7.16 -12.97 -11.98
C ALA A 3 8.61 -12.73 -11.49
N ALA A 4 8.85 -12.79 -10.17
CA ALA A 4 10.17 -12.62 -9.59
C ALA A 4 11.08 -13.81 -9.95
N ARG A 5 10.57 -15.05 -9.89
CA ARG A 5 11.32 -16.25 -10.28
C ARG A 5 11.68 -16.23 -11.76
N GLU A 6 10.76 -15.81 -12.62
CA GLU A 6 11.00 -15.71 -14.07
C GLU A 6 12.05 -14.63 -14.39
N THR A 7 11.90 -13.44 -13.81
CA THR A 7 12.84 -12.32 -14.03
C THR A 7 14.25 -12.64 -13.51
N LEU A 8 14.35 -13.34 -12.38
CA LEU A 8 15.63 -13.63 -11.73
C LEU A 8 16.26 -14.96 -12.17
N ALA A 9 15.60 -15.73 -13.04
CA ALA A 9 16.05 -17.07 -13.44
C ALA A 9 17.48 -17.10 -14.00
N SER A 10 17.89 -16.04 -14.72
CA SER A 10 19.24 -15.94 -15.29
C SER A 10 20.36 -15.81 -14.26
N PHE A 11 20.04 -15.48 -13.00
CA PHE A 11 21.02 -15.33 -11.93
C PHE A 11 21.29 -16.65 -11.19
N GLY A 12 20.54 -17.72 -11.47
CA GLY A 12 20.71 -19.03 -10.81
C GLY A 12 20.68 -18.91 -9.29
N ASP A 13 21.66 -19.52 -8.62
CA ASP A 13 21.81 -19.46 -7.15
C ASP A 13 22.24 -18.06 -6.63
N GLY A 14 22.58 -17.13 -7.53
CA GLY A 14 22.90 -15.74 -7.19
C GLY A 14 21.69 -14.89 -6.80
N ALA A 15 20.46 -15.42 -6.90
CA ALA A 15 19.25 -14.73 -6.47
C ALA A 15 18.26 -15.71 -5.80
N VAL A 16 17.82 -15.37 -4.59
CA VAL A 16 16.87 -16.18 -3.82
C VAL A 16 15.55 -15.41 -3.64
N PRO A 17 14.53 -15.65 -4.48
CA PRO A 17 13.23 -15.01 -4.32
C PRO A 17 12.44 -15.65 -3.17
N VAL A 18 12.05 -14.85 -2.19
CA VAL A 18 11.27 -15.26 -1.01
C VAL A 18 9.94 -14.51 -0.97
N HIS A 19 8.87 -15.20 -0.59
CA HIS A 19 7.59 -14.56 -0.29
C HIS A 19 7.59 -14.19 1.18
N GLY A 20 7.53 -12.90 1.49
CA GLY A 20 7.52 -12.43 2.87
C GLY A 20 7.24 -10.95 2.94
N ARG A 21 7.08 -10.48 4.17
CA ARG A 21 6.79 -9.09 4.52
C ARG A 21 8.08 -8.32 4.81
N PHE A 22 8.05 -6.98 4.72
CA PHE A 22 9.22 -6.17 5.04
C PHE A 22 9.58 -6.29 6.52
N ALA A 23 8.57 -6.41 7.38
CA ALA A 23 8.76 -6.65 8.81
C ALA A 23 9.57 -7.93 9.12
N GLU A 24 9.55 -8.92 8.22
CA GLU A 24 10.21 -10.22 8.37
C GLU A 24 11.64 -10.23 7.79
N LEU A 25 12.12 -9.09 7.28
CA LEU A 25 13.39 -8.99 6.54
C LEU A 25 14.56 -9.69 7.25
N HIS A 26 14.75 -9.43 8.54
CA HIS A 26 15.90 -9.96 9.27
C HIS A 26 15.85 -11.48 9.38
N GLU A 27 14.68 -12.03 9.70
CA GLU A 27 14.48 -13.46 9.87
C GLU A 27 14.67 -14.19 8.53
N ILE A 28 14.07 -13.65 7.46
CA ILE A 28 14.23 -14.17 6.09
C ILE A 28 15.69 -14.11 5.66
N ALA A 29 16.37 -12.98 5.87
CA ALA A 29 17.78 -12.84 5.50
C ALA A 29 18.67 -13.82 6.29
N LEU A 30 18.38 -14.01 7.58
CA LEU A 30 19.13 -14.92 8.44
C LEU A 30 18.96 -16.38 7.99
N GLU A 31 17.72 -16.81 7.73
CA GLU A 31 17.39 -18.16 7.26
C GLU A 31 18.15 -18.52 5.98
N HIS A 32 18.31 -17.54 5.09
CA HIS A 32 18.99 -17.73 3.81
C HIS A 32 20.48 -17.36 3.81
N GLY A 33 21.09 -17.08 4.97
CA GLY A 33 22.53 -16.83 5.09
C GLY A 33 22.99 -15.46 4.56
N PHE A 34 22.09 -14.48 4.50
CA PHE A 34 22.36 -13.10 4.08
C PHE A 34 22.66 -12.13 5.24
N VAL A 35 22.79 -12.62 6.47
CA VAL A 35 23.16 -11.79 7.63
C VAL A 35 24.64 -12.02 8.00
N PRO A 36 25.46 -10.95 8.11
CA PRO A 36 25.10 -9.56 7.87
C PRO A 36 25.14 -9.18 6.37
N ALA A 37 24.23 -8.32 5.94
CA ALA A 37 24.11 -7.88 4.55
C ALA A 37 25.01 -6.66 4.25
N ASP A 38 25.46 -6.54 2.99
CA ASP A 38 26.16 -5.36 2.50
C ASP A 38 25.22 -4.18 2.23
N MET A 39 24.07 -4.47 1.63
CA MET A 39 23.06 -3.48 1.27
C MET A 39 21.65 -4.02 1.48
N VAL A 40 20.74 -3.12 1.85
CA VAL A 40 19.29 -3.34 1.85
C VAL A 40 18.67 -2.26 0.99
N LEU A 41 17.82 -2.65 0.05
CA LEU A 41 17.02 -1.75 -0.78
C LEU A 41 15.55 -2.01 -0.47
N PHE A 42 14.84 -0.95 -0.10
CA PHE A 42 13.38 -0.95 -0.10
C PHE A 42 12.85 -0.14 -1.27
N ASP A 43 11.92 -0.73 -2.00
CA ASP A 43 11.09 -0.04 -2.99
C ASP A 43 9.64 -0.12 -2.49
N PHE A 44 9.13 0.97 -1.93
CA PHE A 44 7.82 0.98 -1.26
C PHE A 44 6.67 1.13 -2.27
N GLY A 45 5.43 1.02 -1.80
CA GLY A 45 4.26 1.15 -2.65
C GLY A 45 3.87 -0.15 -3.36
N ILE A 46 3.35 -0.02 -4.58
CA ILE A 46 2.71 -1.12 -5.32
C ILE A 46 3.38 -1.34 -6.67
N SER A 47 3.45 -2.60 -7.08
CA SER A 47 3.95 -2.99 -8.41
C SER A 47 2.98 -2.56 -9.52
N SER A 48 3.52 -2.27 -10.71
CA SER A 48 2.70 -2.03 -11.91
C SER A 48 1.75 -3.19 -12.18
N THR A 49 2.19 -4.44 -11.99
CA THR A 49 1.35 -5.63 -12.16
C THR A 49 0.11 -5.63 -11.26
N GLN A 50 0.17 -5.05 -10.06
CA GLN A 50 -1.00 -4.92 -9.18
C GLN A 50 -1.94 -3.79 -9.62
N VAL A 51 -1.41 -2.72 -10.23
CA VAL A 51 -2.19 -1.58 -10.72
C VAL A 51 -2.89 -1.88 -12.04
N ASP A 52 -2.21 -2.63 -12.91
CA ASP A 52 -2.65 -2.93 -14.27
C ASP A 52 -3.68 -4.07 -14.32
N ASP A 53 -3.76 -4.90 -13.27
CA ASP A 53 -4.77 -5.94 -13.11
C ASP A 53 -6.03 -5.39 -12.40
N PRO A 54 -7.16 -5.19 -13.12
CA PRO A 54 -8.38 -4.64 -12.54
C PRO A 54 -8.97 -5.54 -11.43
N ASP A 55 -8.74 -6.85 -11.49
CA ASP A 55 -9.28 -7.81 -10.51
C ASP A 55 -8.64 -7.66 -9.12
N ARG A 56 -7.54 -6.88 -9.03
CA ARG A 56 -6.88 -6.54 -7.77
C ARG A 56 -7.46 -5.30 -7.08
N GLY A 57 -8.20 -4.47 -7.81
CA GLY A 57 -8.90 -3.32 -7.25
C GLY A 57 -8.04 -2.16 -6.77
N PHE A 58 -6.76 -2.07 -7.16
CA PHE A 58 -5.87 -0.96 -6.79
C PHE A 58 -6.12 0.35 -7.56
N SER A 59 -6.83 0.26 -8.68
CA SER A 59 -7.04 1.37 -9.62
C SER A 59 -8.53 1.55 -9.91
N PHE A 60 -8.92 2.80 -10.18
CA PHE A 60 -10.25 3.16 -10.70
C PHE A 60 -10.21 3.48 -12.20
N ARG A 61 -9.08 3.26 -12.89
CA ARG A 61 -8.98 3.45 -14.34
C ARG A 61 -9.80 2.40 -15.10
N ALA A 62 -9.74 1.16 -14.64
CA ALA A 62 -10.62 0.08 -15.03
C ALA A 62 -11.44 -0.31 -13.79
N ASP A 63 -12.72 -0.59 -13.99
CA ASP A 63 -13.59 -1.04 -12.91
C ASP A 63 -13.27 -2.49 -12.54
N GLY A 64 -13.37 -2.81 -11.26
CA GLY A 64 -13.01 -4.10 -10.71
C GLY A 64 -13.51 -4.28 -9.28
N PRO A 65 -13.38 -5.48 -8.71
CA PRO A 65 -13.74 -5.72 -7.32
C PRO A 65 -12.92 -4.81 -6.40
N LEU A 66 -13.56 -4.26 -5.39
CA LEU A 66 -12.86 -3.54 -4.35
C LEU A 66 -12.14 -4.59 -3.47
N ASP A 67 -10.81 -4.69 -3.56
CA ASP A 67 -10.00 -5.64 -2.76
C ASP A 67 -8.79 -4.92 -2.13
N MET A 68 -7.85 -4.46 -2.97
CA MET A 68 -6.63 -3.72 -2.58
C MET A 68 -5.65 -4.46 -1.66
N ARG A 69 -5.81 -5.76 -1.39
CA ARG A 69 -4.79 -6.53 -0.65
C ARG A 69 -3.58 -6.79 -1.53
N MET A 70 -2.38 -6.49 -1.03
CA MET A 70 -1.12 -6.84 -1.68
C MET A 70 -0.88 -8.36 -1.61
N ASP A 71 -1.13 -8.94 -0.43
CA ASP A 71 -1.19 -10.38 -0.19
C ASP A 71 -2.66 -10.84 -0.16
N PRO A 72 -3.13 -11.61 -1.18
CA PRO A 72 -4.50 -12.12 -1.23
C PRO A 72 -4.89 -13.04 -0.07
N THR A 73 -3.93 -13.53 0.71
CA THR A 73 -4.17 -14.35 1.91
C THR A 73 -4.48 -13.52 3.16
N SER A 74 -4.25 -12.20 3.11
CA SER A 74 -4.59 -11.27 4.21
C SER A 74 -6.10 -11.22 4.46
N ARG A 75 -6.49 -11.05 5.73
CA ARG A 75 -7.89 -11.07 6.17
C ARG A 75 -8.61 -9.75 5.92
N LEU A 76 -7.93 -8.62 6.10
CA LEU A 76 -8.55 -7.31 5.94
C LEU A 76 -8.62 -6.97 4.45
N THR A 77 -9.81 -6.61 3.97
CA THR A 77 -10.04 -6.22 2.57
C THR A 77 -10.50 -4.78 2.51
N ALA A 78 -10.41 -4.13 1.35
CA ALA A 78 -10.95 -2.78 1.17
C ALA A 78 -12.46 -2.70 1.48
N PRO A 79 -13.32 -3.69 1.11
CA PRO A 79 -14.70 -3.76 1.58
C PRO A 79 -14.82 -3.81 3.09
N GLY A 80 -13.96 -4.56 3.78
CA GLY A 80 -13.92 -4.57 5.25
C GLY A 80 -13.64 -3.18 5.83
N VAL A 81 -12.71 -2.44 5.23
CA VAL A 81 -12.46 -1.04 5.62
C VAL A 81 -13.65 -0.15 5.30
N VAL A 82 -14.13 -0.12 4.05
CA VAL A 82 -15.11 0.90 3.62
C VAL A 82 -16.54 0.61 4.06
N ASN A 83 -16.91 -0.66 4.27
CA ASN A 83 -18.27 -1.06 4.64
C ASN A 83 -18.44 -1.27 6.15
N ASP A 84 -17.40 -1.71 6.87
CA ASP A 84 -17.55 -2.14 8.27
C ASP A 84 -17.00 -1.12 9.28
N SER A 85 -16.01 -0.29 8.92
CA SER A 85 -15.54 0.79 9.79
C SER A 85 -16.66 1.79 10.08
N ASP A 86 -16.65 2.42 11.25
CA ASP A 86 -17.54 3.55 11.50
C ASP A 86 -17.07 4.82 10.74
N VAL A 87 -17.89 5.87 10.76
CA VAL A 87 -17.59 7.12 10.05
C VAL A 87 -16.36 7.84 10.61
N VAL A 88 -16.07 7.70 11.91
CA VAL A 88 -14.96 8.38 12.59
C VAL A 88 -13.65 7.70 12.19
N GLU A 89 -13.63 6.38 12.18
CA GLU A 89 -12.47 5.61 11.74
C GLU A 89 -12.20 5.79 10.25
N LEU A 90 -13.23 5.83 9.40
CA LEU A 90 -13.05 6.17 7.99
C LEU A 90 -12.51 7.59 7.79
N GLU A 91 -13.02 8.55 8.54
CA GLU A 91 -12.49 9.92 8.52
C GLU A 91 -11.00 9.94 8.92
N ARG A 92 -10.63 9.21 9.97
CA ARG A 92 -9.23 9.08 10.42
C ARG A 92 -8.35 8.49 9.32
N ILE A 93 -8.72 7.34 8.77
CA ILE A 93 -8.00 6.66 7.69
C ILE A 93 -7.77 7.62 6.50
N ILE A 94 -8.83 8.27 6.02
CA ILE A 94 -8.75 9.15 4.85
C ILE A 94 -7.91 10.40 5.14
N ARG A 95 -8.01 10.94 6.35
CA ARG A 95 -7.24 12.12 6.76
C ARG A 95 -5.76 11.79 6.91
N GLU A 96 -5.44 10.74 7.65
CA GLU A 96 -4.07 10.42 8.05
C GLU A 96 -3.30 9.76 6.91
N TYR A 97 -3.89 8.77 6.25
CA TYR A 97 -3.21 8.00 5.21
C TYR A 97 -3.37 8.60 3.81
N GLY A 98 -4.44 9.38 3.58
CA GLY A 98 -4.68 10.07 2.31
C GLY A 98 -4.22 11.53 2.30
N GLU A 99 -3.87 12.11 3.45
CA GLU A 99 -3.64 13.55 3.64
C GLU A 99 -4.77 14.41 3.00
N GLU A 100 -6.02 13.93 3.12
CA GLU A 100 -7.17 14.51 2.42
C GLU A 100 -8.00 15.45 3.32
N ARG A 101 -8.06 16.73 2.93
CA ARG A 101 -8.78 17.78 3.67
C ARG A 101 -10.29 17.55 3.75
N TRP A 102 -10.87 16.89 2.75
CA TRP A 102 -12.31 16.56 2.71
C TRP A 102 -12.65 15.24 3.42
N ALA A 103 -11.71 14.65 4.18
CA ALA A 103 -11.84 13.33 4.81
C ALA A 103 -13.20 13.09 5.49
N ARG A 104 -13.63 14.03 6.34
CA ARG A 104 -14.93 13.94 7.04
C ARG A 104 -16.11 13.81 6.08
N ARG A 105 -16.12 14.63 5.03
CA ARG A 105 -17.21 14.63 4.03
C ARG A 105 -17.17 13.39 3.17
N ILE A 106 -15.97 12.93 2.78
CA ILE A 106 -15.81 11.68 2.02
C ILE A 106 -16.30 10.49 2.85
N ALA A 107 -15.89 10.38 4.12
CA ALA A 107 -16.32 9.31 5.02
C ALA A 107 -17.85 9.24 5.14
N GLN A 108 -18.51 10.39 5.31
CA GLN A 108 -19.98 10.47 5.34
C GLN A 108 -20.63 9.97 4.04
N PHE A 109 -20.07 10.31 2.88
CA PHE A 109 -20.58 9.89 1.58
C PHE A 109 -20.34 8.40 1.31
N ILE A 110 -19.21 7.86 1.76
CA ILE A 110 -18.93 6.42 1.70
C ILE A 110 -19.98 5.68 2.54
N VAL A 111 -20.16 6.06 3.81
CA VAL A 111 -21.13 5.43 4.71
C VAL A 111 -22.55 5.48 4.14
N ALA A 112 -22.96 6.63 3.59
CA ALA A 112 -24.29 6.81 3.01
C ALA A 112 -24.54 5.97 1.74
N ARG A 113 -23.49 5.48 1.07
CA ARG A 113 -23.57 4.72 -0.19
C ARG A 113 -23.34 3.23 -0.02
N ARG A 114 -23.12 2.76 1.20
CA ARG A 114 -22.88 1.33 1.47
C ARG A 114 -24.04 0.46 0.96
N PRO A 115 -23.75 -0.78 0.49
CA PRO A 115 -22.42 -1.37 0.39
C PRO A 115 -21.68 -0.93 -0.90
N LEU A 116 -20.39 -0.62 -0.77
CA LEU A 116 -19.48 -0.42 -1.90
C LEU A 116 -18.84 -1.77 -2.26
N ARG A 117 -18.88 -2.15 -3.54
CA ARG A 117 -18.39 -3.45 -4.02
C ARG A 117 -17.28 -3.34 -5.04
N THR A 118 -17.25 -2.24 -5.78
CA THR A 118 -16.32 -2.02 -6.89
C THR A 118 -15.44 -0.80 -6.64
N THR A 119 -14.34 -0.71 -7.37
CA THR A 119 -13.50 0.49 -7.39
C THR A 119 -14.30 1.70 -7.88
N ARG A 120 -15.20 1.53 -8.85
CA ARG A 120 -16.06 2.62 -9.32
C ARG A 120 -17.04 3.10 -8.25
N ASP A 121 -17.58 2.22 -7.40
CA ASP A 121 -18.46 2.63 -6.29
C ASP A 121 -17.74 3.60 -5.34
N LEU A 122 -16.50 3.25 -4.97
CA LEU A 122 -15.66 4.09 -4.11
C LEU A 122 -15.31 5.41 -4.79
N ALA A 123 -14.87 5.37 -6.06
CA ALA A 123 -14.55 6.59 -6.80
C ALA A 123 -15.76 7.54 -6.89
N ALA A 124 -16.94 7.01 -7.23
CA ALA A 124 -18.16 7.80 -7.33
C ALA A 124 -18.58 8.41 -5.98
N ALA A 125 -18.35 7.72 -4.86
CA ALA A 125 -18.61 8.27 -3.53
C ALA A 125 -17.72 9.49 -3.23
N VAL A 126 -16.43 9.40 -3.57
CA VAL A 126 -15.46 10.50 -3.38
C VAL A 126 -15.78 11.68 -4.30
N GLU A 127 -16.08 11.42 -5.57
CA GLU A 127 -16.44 12.44 -6.56
C GLU A 127 -17.67 13.25 -6.15
N ALA A 128 -18.67 12.59 -5.58
CA ALA A 128 -19.88 13.25 -5.10
C ALA A 128 -19.65 14.02 -3.78
N ALA A 129 -18.68 13.60 -2.98
CA ALA A 129 -18.33 14.28 -1.73
C ALA A 129 -17.65 15.62 -1.99
N ILE A 130 -16.78 15.71 -3.01
CA ILE A 130 -15.95 16.90 -3.22
C ILE A 130 -16.56 17.79 -4.33
N PRO A 131 -16.84 19.08 -4.07
CA PRO A 131 -17.30 20.01 -5.10
C PRO A 131 -16.33 20.06 -6.29
N ARG A 132 -16.85 20.04 -7.53
CA ARG A 132 -16.02 19.94 -8.75
C ARG A 132 -14.91 20.99 -8.84
N GLN A 133 -15.19 22.21 -8.38
CA GLN A 133 -14.24 23.33 -8.32
C GLN A 133 -13.06 23.12 -7.34
N ALA A 134 -13.21 22.19 -6.39
CA ALA A 134 -12.21 21.85 -5.38
C ALA A 134 -11.40 20.60 -5.74
N TRP A 135 -11.63 20.00 -6.91
CA TRP A 135 -10.89 18.83 -7.37
C TRP A 135 -9.41 19.20 -7.67
N PRO A 136 -8.46 18.30 -7.41
CA PRO A 136 -7.07 18.50 -7.79
C PRO A 136 -6.92 18.64 -9.31
N ARG A 137 -5.88 19.36 -9.76
CA ARG A 137 -5.58 19.53 -11.19
C ARG A 137 -4.79 18.36 -11.76
N ASP A 138 -3.84 17.87 -10.98
CA ASP A 138 -2.80 16.95 -11.49
C ASP A 138 -3.12 15.47 -11.24
N ILE A 139 -4.04 15.20 -10.31
CA ILE A 139 -4.45 13.85 -9.96
C ILE A 139 -5.97 13.74 -9.95
N HIS A 140 -6.47 12.53 -10.14
CA HIS A 140 -7.88 12.26 -9.95
C HIS A 140 -8.31 12.51 -8.50
N VAL A 141 -9.54 12.97 -8.29
CA VAL A 141 -10.06 13.33 -6.95
C VAL A 141 -10.10 12.14 -5.99
N ALA A 142 -10.25 10.92 -6.51
CA ALA A 142 -10.29 9.70 -5.72
C ALA A 142 -8.90 9.16 -5.32
N THR A 143 -7.80 9.64 -5.93
CA THR A 143 -6.46 9.07 -5.75
C THR A 143 -6.04 8.98 -4.28
N ARG A 144 -6.25 10.05 -3.50
CA ARG A 144 -5.87 10.10 -2.09
C ARG A 144 -6.70 9.16 -1.20
N THR A 145 -7.99 9.01 -1.51
CA THR A 145 -8.85 8.06 -0.78
C THR A 145 -8.46 6.61 -1.10
N PHE A 146 -8.14 6.30 -2.36
CA PHE A 146 -7.65 4.98 -2.74
C PHE A 146 -6.33 4.65 -2.04
N GLN A 147 -5.39 5.59 -2.02
CA GLN A 147 -4.15 5.47 -1.26
C GLN A 147 -4.44 5.21 0.22
N ALA A 148 -5.33 5.99 0.84
CA ALA A 148 -5.66 5.83 2.26
C ALA A 148 -6.22 4.45 2.60
N VAL A 149 -7.16 3.96 1.80
CA VAL A 149 -7.76 2.64 1.99
C VAL A 149 -6.72 1.54 1.76
N ARG A 150 -5.87 1.67 0.74
CA ARG A 150 -4.78 0.72 0.45
C ARG A 150 -3.80 0.61 1.63
N ILE A 151 -3.36 1.77 2.15
CA ILE A 151 -2.48 1.82 3.32
C ILE A 151 -3.12 1.14 4.52
N ALA A 152 -4.40 1.40 4.79
CA ALA A 152 -5.12 0.77 5.90
C ALA A 152 -5.28 -0.75 5.74
N VAL A 153 -5.56 -1.21 4.51
CA VAL A 153 -5.74 -2.65 4.21
C VAL A 153 -4.45 -3.44 4.42
N ASN A 154 -3.30 -2.86 4.07
CA ASN A 154 -2.02 -3.56 4.05
C ASN A 154 -1.11 -3.22 5.24
N ASP A 155 -1.54 -2.34 6.14
CA ASP A 155 -0.72 -1.79 7.23
C ASP A 155 0.64 -1.28 6.71
N GLU A 156 0.62 -0.57 5.58
CA GLU A 156 1.86 -0.22 4.84
C GLU A 156 2.84 0.56 5.71
N LEU A 157 2.35 1.50 6.53
CA LEU A 157 3.21 2.31 7.39
C LEU A 157 3.83 1.49 8.53
N GLY A 158 3.08 0.55 9.12
CA GLY A 158 3.60 -0.36 10.14
C GLY A 158 4.67 -1.30 9.56
N GLU A 159 4.42 -1.85 8.37
CA GLU A 159 5.38 -2.67 7.64
C GLU A 159 6.68 -1.95 7.33
N ILE A 160 6.58 -0.70 6.90
CA ILE A 160 7.75 0.14 6.63
C ILE A 160 8.52 0.40 7.90
N GLU A 161 7.86 0.80 8.99
CA GLU A 161 8.54 1.07 10.26
C GLU A 161 9.28 -0.17 10.77
N THR A 162 8.62 -1.32 10.82
CA THR A 162 9.25 -2.56 11.29
C THR A 162 10.35 -3.03 10.34
N GLY A 163 10.15 -2.93 9.03
CA GLY A 163 11.15 -3.29 8.03
C GLY A 163 12.42 -2.43 8.10
N LEU A 164 12.28 -1.12 8.28
CA LEU A 164 13.41 -0.21 8.47
C LEU A 164 14.22 -0.58 9.72
N ARG A 165 13.56 -0.93 10.83
CA ARG A 165 14.24 -1.41 12.05
C ARG A 165 14.95 -2.74 11.81
N ALA A 166 14.31 -3.68 11.11
CA ALA A 166 14.90 -4.97 10.76
C ALA A 166 16.14 -4.83 9.85
N ALA A 167 16.15 -3.83 8.96
CA ALA A 167 17.31 -3.55 8.12
C ALA A 167 18.54 -3.13 8.94
N LEU A 168 18.35 -2.35 10.02
CA LEU A 168 19.45 -1.92 10.90
C LEU A 168 20.15 -3.10 11.60
N THR A 169 19.42 -4.16 11.94
CA THR A 169 20.00 -5.38 12.55
C THR A 169 20.49 -6.38 11.51
N THR A 170 20.11 -6.21 10.25
CA THR A 170 20.50 -7.07 9.13
C THR A 170 21.81 -6.61 8.49
N LEU A 171 22.05 -5.31 8.42
CA LEU A 171 23.24 -4.74 7.80
C LEU A 171 24.50 -4.93 8.65
N LYS A 172 25.64 -5.15 7.97
CA LYS A 172 26.96 -5.07 8.61
C LYS A 172 27.32 -3.62 9.00
N PRO A 173 28.27 -3.40 9.92
CA PRO A 173 28.86 -2.07 10.12
C PRO A 173 29.39 -1.49 8.81
N GLY A 174 28.95 -0.27 8.46
CA GLY A 174 29.28 0.39 7.20
C GLY A 174 28.46 -0.07 5.98
N GLY A 175 27.50 -0.97 6.17
CA GLY A 175 26.50 -1.34 5.16
C GLY A 175 25.59 -0.16 4.79
N ARG A 176 24.88 -0.28 3.66
CA ARG A 176 24.03 0.80 3.13
C ARG A 176 22.56 0.38 3.07
N MET A 177 21.68 1.26 3.54
CA MET A 177 20.25 1.16 3.28
C MET A 177 19.84 2.22 2.27
N ALA A 178 19.11 1.81 1.24
CA ALA A 178 18.47 2.71 0.28
C ALA A 178 16.96 2.48 0.28
N THR A 179 16.19 3.55 0.10
CA THR A 179 14.73 3.51 0.08
C THR A 179 14.22 4.34 -1.09
N ILE A 180 13.13 3.87 -1.71
CA ILE A 180 12.37 4.60 -2.72
C ILE A 180 10.94 4.75 -2.17
N SER A 181 10.51 5.99 -1.99
CA SER A 181 9.18 6.34 -1.49
C SER A 181 8.37 7.05 -2.58
N PHE A 182 7.06 6.81 -2.56
CA PHE A 182 6.11 7.34 -3.53
C PHE A 182 5.15 8.36 -2.91
N HIS A 183 5.09 8.46 -1.58
CA HIS A 183 4.38 9.52 -0.91
C HIS A 183 5.07 10.05 0.34
N SER A 184 4.61 11.23 0.77
CA SER A 184 5.10 11.99 1.93
C SER A 184 5.14 11.19 3.23
N LEU A 185 4.16 10.31 3.48
CA LEU A 185 4.11 9.51 4.70
C LEU A 185 5.26 8.49 4.79
N GLU A 186 5.59 7.82 3.69
CA GLU A 186 6.73 6.89 3.62
C GLU A 186 8.04 7.65 3.81
N ASP A 187 8.23 8.74 3.08
CA ASP A 187 9.41 9.60 3.17
C ASP A 187 9.62 10.13 4.60
N ARG A 188 8.54 10.48 5.30
CA ARG A 188 8.57 10.93 6.70
C ARG A 188 8.98 9.83 7.68
N LEU A 189 8.64 8.57 7.41
CA LEU A 189 9.06 7.44 8.26
C LEU A 189 10.52 7.05 8.03
N VAL A 190 11.01 7.22 6.81
CA VAL A 190 12.40 6.94 6.45
C VAL A 190 13.37 7.97 7.08
N LYS A 191 12.95 9.23 7.15
CA LYS A 191 13.74 10.35 7.68
C LYS A 191 13.84 10.36 9.20
#